data_AF-A0A9P0CYN5-F1
#
_entry.id   AF-A0A9P0CYN5-F1
#
_cell.length_a   1.000
_cell.length_b   1.000
_cell.length_c   1.000
_cell.angle_alpha   90.00
_cell.angle_beta   90.00
_cell.angle_gamma   90.00
#
_symmetry.space_group_name_H-M   'P 1'
#
loop_
_entity.id
_entity.type
_entity.pdbx_description
1 polymer ?
#
loop_
_entity_poly.entity_id
_entity_poly.type
_entity_poly.pdbx_seq_one_letter_code
_entity_poly.pdbx_strand_id
1 'polypeptide(L)'
;MLGSTTSTSTNRKTAGTSSRRKKTFRYYLKNDKGLRENVCKTFCLAILGYRLNDAKPVRNVISKSDCTSMTAKPDKRVSNNRKRIVNRNIIKAHIESFGPQISHYRR
;
A
#
# COMPACT_ATOMS: atom_id res chain seq x y z
N MET A 1 18.81 6.62 17.20
CA MET A 1 17.98 7.66 16.54
C MET A 1 16.56 7.14 16.34
N LEU A 2 15.64 7.38 17.27
CA LEU A 2 14.22 7.03 17.08
C LEU A 2 13.47 8.28 16.62
N GLY A 3 13.02 8.29 15.37
CA GLY A 3 12.23 9.37 14.79
C GLY A 3 10.78 9.34 15.27
N SER A 4 10.17 10.53 15.44
CA SER A 4 8.76 10.65 15.81
C SER A 4 8.06 11.72 14.96
N THR A 5 6.76 11.54 14.71
CA THR A 5 5.96 12.45 13.89
C THR A 5 4.69 12.82 14.63
N THR A 6 4.30 14.10 14.58
CA THR A 6 3.01 14.56 15.13
C THR A 6 2.18 15.23 14.05
N SER A 7 0.85 15.08 14.13
CA SER A 7 -0.08 15.77 13.23
C SER A 7 -0.72 16.95 13.93
N THR A 8 -0.69 18.12 13.32
CA THR A 8 -1.32 19.35 13.83
C THR A 8 -2.37 19.86 12.85
N SER A 9 -3.47 20.40 13.36
CA SER A 9 -4.45 21.13 12.56
C SER A 9 -3.88 22.51 12.15
N THR A 10 -4.24 22.98 10.97
CA THR A 10 -3.83 24.26 10.40
C THR A 10 -5.04 24.91 9.73
N ASN A 11 -5.18 26.22 9.92
CA ASN A 11 -6.28 27.02 9.38
C ASN A 11 -6.01 27.36 7.90
N ARG A 12 -6.21 26.39 7.00
CA ARG A 12 -6.22 26.63 5.55
C ARG A 12 -7.65 26.81 5.05
N LYS A 13 -7.88 27.79 4.16
CA LYS A 13 -9.15 27.91 3.44
C LYS A 13 -9.34 26.67 2.57
N THR A 14 -10.40 25.91 2.84
CA THR A 14 -10.77 24.71 2.07
C THR A 14 -12.24 24.79 1.74
N ALA A 15 -12.63 24.33 0.55
CA ALA A 15 -14.01 24.42 0.05
C ALA A 15 -15.07 23.65 0.88
N GLY A 16 -14.68 22.92 1.94
CA GLY A 16 -15.58 22.17 2.81
C GLY A 16 -15.19 22.22 4.29
N THR A 17 -16.15 21.88 5.16
CA THR A 17 -16.01 21.85 6.64
C THR A 17 -14.98 20.80 7.09
N SER A 18 -15.03 19.60 6.51
CA SER A 18 -14.07 18.50 6.71
C SER A 18 -13.10 18.40 5.53
N SER A 19 -11.82 18.74 5.74
CA SER A 19 -10.80 18.58 4.71
C SER A 19 -9.49 18.04 5.28
N ARG A 20 -8.95 16.99 4.65
CA ARG A 20 -7.60 16.46 4.95
C ARG A 20 -6.50 17.51 4.78
N ARG A 21 -6.72 18.55 3.96
CA ARG A 21 -5.74 19.63 3.74
C ARG A 21 -5.51 20.51 4.97
N LYS A 22 -6.39 20.42 5.98
CA LYS A 22 -6.23 21.10 7.27
C LYS A 22 -5.19 20.41 8.18
N LYS A 23 -4.75 19.18 7.89
CA LYS A 23 -3.72 18.49 8.69
C LYS A 23 -2.32 18.70 8.10
N THR A 24 -1.37 19.03 8.95
CA THR A 24 0.07 19.13 8.61
C THR A 24 0.88 18.26 9.58
N PHE A 25 2.00 17.69 9.10
CA PHE A 25 2.86 16.83 9.92
C PHE A 25 4.15 17.55 10.29
N ARG A 26 4.57 17.42 11.55
CA ARG A 26 5.88 17.85 12.05
C ARG A 26 6.73 16.63 12.36
N TYR A 27 8.00 16.65 11.95
CA TYR A 27 8.94 15.54 12.09
C TYR A 27 9.97 15.89 13.14
N TYR A 28 10.34 14.91 13.97
CA TYR A 28 11.30 15.08 15.04
C TYR A 28 12.31 13.94 15.08
N LEU A 29 13.56 14.28 15.38
CA LEU A 29 14.63 13.34 15.69
C LEU A 29 15.18 13.64 17.08
N LYS A 30 15.88 12.68 17.69
CA LYS A 30 16.54 12.88 18.98
C LYS A 30 17.99 13.29 18.74
N ASN A 31 18.44 14.36 19.38
CA ASN A 31 19.86 14.70 19.41
C ASN A 31 20.63 13.80 20.39
N ASP A 32 21.95 14.01 20.50
CA ASP A 32 22.83 13.19 21.35
C ASP A 32 22.49 13.28 22.84
N LYS A 33 21.79 14.35 23.25
CA LYS A 33 21.27 14.54 24.61
C LYS A 33 19.89 13.93 24.81
N GLY A 34 19.35 13.25 23.80
CA GLY A 34 18.02 12.63 23.81
C GLY A 34 16.84 13.58 23.62
N LEU A 35 17.09 14.87 23.37
CA LEU A 35 16.05 15.89 23.19
C LEU A 35 15.47 15.83 21.77
N ARG A 36 14.16 16.07 21.66
CA ARG A 36 13.45 16.10 20.38
C ARG A 36 13.71 17.41 19.65
N GLU A 37 14.36 17.33 18.49
CA GLU A 37 14.58 18.45 17.59
C GLU A 37 13.66 18.34 16.37
N ASN A 38 13.08 19.46 15.94
CA ASN A 38 12.25 19.53 14.76
C ASN A 38 13.12 19.52 13.50
N VAL A 39 12.79 18.67 12.54
CA VAL A 39 13.54 18.53 11.29
C VAL A 39 12.60 18.56 10.08
N CYS A 40 13.18 18.82 8.92
CA CYS A 40 12.43 18.75 7.67
C CYS A 40 12.06 17.28 7.34
N LYS A 41 10.98 17.13 6.57
CA LYS A 41 10.47 15.82 6.12
C LYS A 41 11.54 14.97 5.43
N THR A 42 12.30 15.60 4.53
CA THR A 42 13.27 14.92 3.66
C THR A 42 14.39 14.29 4.47
N PHE A 43 14.92 15.04 5.44
CA PHE A 43 15.94 14.56 6.36
C PHE A 43 15.47 13.38 7.20
N CYS A 44 14.29 13.50 7.83
CA CYS A 44 13.74 12.41 8.66
C CYS A 44 13.47 11.14 7.85
N LEU A 45 12.94 11.25 6.63
CA LEU A 45 12.66 10.10 5.78
C LEU A 45 13.93 9.46 5.20
N ALA A 46 14.94 10.27 4.84
CA ALA A 46 16.21 9.78 4.34
C ALA A 46 16.94 8.92 5.39
N ILE A 47 16.91 9.35 6.66
CA ILE A 47 17.48 8.57 7.78
C ILE A 47 16.77 7.22 7.95
N LEU A 48 15.48 7.15 7.64
CA LEU A 48 14.70 5.91 7.66
C LEU A 48 14.85 5.07 6.37
N GLY A 49 15.71 5.47 5.44
CA GLY A 49 15.96 4.75 4.18
C GLY A 49 14.92 4.98 3.08
N TYR A 50 14.02 5.97 3.23
CA TYR A 50 13.01 6.26 2.20
C TYR A 50 13.53 7.28 1.18
N ARG A 51 13.23 7.02 -0.10
CA ARG A 51 13.40 8.02 -1.17
C ARG A 51 12.29 9.07 -1.07
N LEU A 52 12.57 10.30 -1.52
CA LEU A 52 11.63 11.43 -1.47
C LEU A 52 10.24 11.10 -2.07
N ASN A 53 10.25 10.32 -3.15
CA ASN A 53 9.07 9.98 -3.94
C ASN A 53 8.22 8.87 -3.29
N ASP A 54 8.81 8.07 -2.40
CA ASP A 54 8.17 6.90 -1.78
C ASP A 54 7.55 7.21 -0.42
N ALA A 55 7.32 8.50 -0.11
CA ALA A 55 6.78 8.94 1.17
C ALA A 55 5.25 8.74 1.33
N LYS A 56 4.54 8.28 0.27
CA LYS A 56 3.09 8.07 0.28
C LYS A 56 2.61 7.06 1.35
N PRO A 57 3.25 5.89 1.54
CA PRO A 57 2.86 4.92 2.56
C PRO A 57 2.98 5.48 3.97
N VAL A 58 4.08 6.17 4.27
CA VAL A 58 4.32 6.82 5.57
C VAL A 58 3.20 7.81 5.89
N ARG A 59 2.84 8.67 4.93
CA ARG A 59 1.73 9.63 5.10
C ARG A 59 0.40 8.94 5.31
N ASN A 60 0.13 7.85 4.59
CA ASN A 60 -1.11 7.10 4.69
C ASN A 60 -1.27 6.43 6.07
N VAL A 61 -0.18 5.95 6.65
CA VAL A 61 -0.16 5.31 7.97
C VAL A 61 -0.34 6.35 9.07
N ILE A 62 0.46 7.41 9.07
CA ILE A 62 0.42 8.47 10.11
C ILE A 62 -0.91 9.24 10.07
N SER A 63 -1.54 9.38 8.89
CA SER A 63 -2.83 10.07 8.78
C SER A 63 -4.02 9.33 9.40
N LYS A 64 -3.86 8.03 9.69
CA LYS A 64 -4.92 7.13 10.19
C LYS A 64 -4.79 6.79 11.67
N SER A 65 -3.65 7.12 12.29
CA SER A 65 -3.35 6.71 13.66
C SER A 65 -3.89 7.72 14.67
N ASP A 66 -5.07 7.41 15.24
CA ASP A 66 -5.25 7.59 16.68
C ASP A 66 -4.45 6.45 17.34
N CYS A 67 -3.40 6.82 18.04
CA CYS A 67 -2.17 6.03 18.17
C CYS A 67 -2.23 5.04 19.35
N THR A 68 -3.07 4.00 19.27
CA THR A 68 -3.07 2.92 20.28
C THR A 68 -2.99 1.51 19.71
N SER A 69 -3.34 1.28 18.44
CA SER A 69 -3.21 -0.06 17.83
C SER A 69 -2.85 0.02 16.35
N MET A 70 -1.58 -0.22 16.05
CA MET A 70 -1.06 -0.38 14.69
C MET A 70 -0.98 -1.87 14.34
N THR A 71 -2.14 -2.53 14.23
CA THR A 71 -2.16 -3.91 13.71
C THR A 71 -2.01 -3.89 12.19
N ALA A 72 -1.06 -4.66 11.68
CA ALA A 72 -0.92 -4.87 10.25
C ALA A 72 -2.21 -5.48 9.69
N LYS A 73 -2.66 -4.99 8.53
CA LYS A 73 -3.80 -5.62 7.86
C LYS A 73 -3.41 -7.04 7.45
N PRO A 74 -4.32 -8.03 7.56
CA PRO A 74 -4.05 -9.38 7.09
C PRO A 74 -3.71 -9.37 5.60
N ASP A 75 -2.81 -10.26 5.19
CA ASP A 75 -2.41 -10.39 3.79
C ASP A 75 -3.65 -10.69 2.94
N LYS A 76 -3.87 -9.84 1.93
CA LYS A 76 -4.99 -9.97 0.99
C LYS A 76 -4.59 -10.67 -0.30
N ARG A 77 -3.36 -11.17 -0.41
CA ARG A 77 -2.97 -12.14 -1.42
C ARG A 77 -3.69 -13.44 -1.10
N VAL A 78 -4.95 -13.50 -1.52
CA VAL A 78 -5.74 -14.71 -1.46
C VAL A 78 -5.07 -15.70 -2.40
N SER A 79 -4.45 -16.75 -1.86
CA SER A 79 -4.31 -17.99 -2.62
C SER A 79 -5.71 -18.32 -3.10
N ASN A 80 -5.95 -18.30 -4.41
CA ASN A 80 -7.23 -18.68 -5.00
C ASN A 80 -7.49 -20.15 -4.68
N ASN A 81 -7.94 -20.45 -3.46
CA ASN A 81 -8.31 -21.79 -3.02
C ASN A 81 -9.61 -22.26 -3.70
N ARG A 82 -10.27 -21.37 -4.46
CA ARG A 82 -11.36 -21.75 -5.35
C ARG A 82 -10.75 -22.47 -6.56
N LYS A 83 -10.71 -23.80 -6.51
CA LYS A 83 -10.52 -24.62 -7.71
C LYS A 83 -11.61 -24.22 -8.71
N ARG A 84 -11.24 -23.54 -9.79
CA ARG A 84 -12.17 -23.23 -10.88
C ARG A 84 -12.52 -24.55 -11.57
N ILE A 85 -13.66 -25.14 -11.21
CA ILE A 85 -14.13 -26.38 -11.81
C ILE A 85 -14.68 -26.02 -13.20
N VAL A 86 -13.98 -26.47 -14.24
CA VAL A 86 -14.43 -26.35 -15.63
C VAL A 86 -15.13 -27.65 -16.01
N ASN A 87 -16.30 -27.55 -16.64
CA ASN A 87 -17.01 -28.72 -17.15
C ASN A 87 -16.23 -29.33 -18.34
N ARG A 88 -15.57 -30.46 -18.08
CA ARG A 88 -14.75 -31.16 -19.08
C ARG A 88 -15.57 -31.69 -20.26
N ASN A 89 -16.86 -31.93 -20.07
CA ASN A 89 -17.73 -32.48 -21.12
C ASN A 89 -17.88 -31.49 -22.28
N ILE A 90 -17.92 -30.19 -22.00
CA ILE A 90 -18.00 -29.14 -23.03
C ILE A 90 -16.73 -29.14 -23.88
N ILE A 91 -15.56 -29.26 -23.24
CA ILE A 91 -14.27 -29.32 -23.93
C ILE A 91 -14.19 -30.59 -24.79
N LYS A 92 -14.58 -31.73 -24.23
CA LYS A 92 -14.55 -33.01 -24.94
C LYS A 92 -15.47 -33.00 -26.16
N ALA A 93 -16.72 -32.54 -26.01
CA ALA A 93 -17.65 -32.40 -27.12
C ALA A 93 -17.14 -31.47 -28.23
N HIS A 94 -16.47 -30.36 -27.86
CA HIS A 94 -15.85 -29.47 -28.83
C HIS A 94 -14.68 -30.15 -29.58
N ILE A 95 -13.80 -30.87 -28.87
CA ILE A 95 -12.69 -31.62 -29.50
C ILE A 95 -13.23 -32.68 -30.46
N GLU A 96 -14.26 -33.42 -30.05
CA GLU A 96 -14.87 -34.48 -30.85
C GLU A 96 -15.63 -33.92 -32.08
N SER A 97 -16.10 -32.67 -32.02
CA SER A 97 -16.78 -32.02 -33.15
C SER A 97 -15.89 -31.79 -34.38
N PHE A 98 -14.56 -31.77 -34.22
CA PHE A 98 -13.62 -31.65 -35.34
C PHE A 98 -13.41 -32.96 -36.10
N GLY A 99 -13.85 -34.10 -35.56
CA GLY A 99 -13.64 -35.42 -36.14
C GLY A 99 -12.16 -35.85 -36.19
N PRO A 100 -11.87 -37.08 -36.65
CA PRO A 100 -10.51 -37.54 -36.85
C PRO A 100 -9.88 -36.81 -38.04
N GLN A 101 -9.00 -35.86 -37.78
CA GLN A 101 -8.26 -35.13 -38.81
C GLN A 101 -6.78 -35.53 -38.80
N ILE A 102 -6.23 -35.82 -39.98
CA ILE A 102 -4.78 -36.03 -40.15
C ILE A 102 -4.11 -34.69 -39.87
N SER A 103 -3.18 -34.67 -38.90
CA SER A 103 -2.40 -33.46 -38.64
C SER A 103 -1.63 -33.09 -39.91
N HIS A 104 -1.66 -31.81 -40.27
CA HIS A 104 -1.00 -31.25 -41.45
C HIS A 104 0.51 -31.59 -41.51
N TYR A 105 1.11 -31.99 -40.38
CA TYR A 105 2.53 -32.32 -40.26
C TYR A 105 2.83 -33.83 -40.23
N ARG A 106 1.85 -34.71 -40.45
CA ARG A 106 2.13 -36.12 -40.73
C ARG A 106 2.65 -36.24 -42.17
N ARG A 107 3.96 -36.30 -42.31
CA ARG A 107 4.65 -36.84 -43.50
C ARG A 107 4.64 -38.35 -43.45
#